data_AF-A0A6A3M0P4-F1
#
_entry.id   AF-A0A6A3M0P4-F1
#
_cell.length_a   1.000
_cell.length_b   1.000
_cell.length_c   1.000
_cell.angle_alpha   90.00
_cell.angle_beta   90.00
_cell.angle_gamma   90.00
#
_symmetry.space_group_name_H-M   'P 1'
#
loop_
_entity.id
_entity.type
_entity.pdbx_description
1 polymer ?
#
loop_
_entity_poly.entity_id
_entity_poly.type
_entity_poly.pdbx_seq_one_letter_code
_entity_poly.pdbx_strand_id
1 'polypeptide(L)'
;MRLPVVLYCDTNNEEYHADPFYIGLRQKCGCGEKFEQLVDVFMNASKAKYGGEYQNKLCTFNDDTQDTASAVFGGLLAAEPLSGKSISE
;
A
#
# COMPACT_ATOMS: atom_id res chain seq x y z
N MET A 1 3.83 -13.56 -13.80
CA MET A 1 2.38 -13.50 -13.47
C MET A 1 2.18 -12.37 -12.46
N ARG A 2 1.10 -11.58 -12.55
CA ARG A 2 0.74 -10.56 -11.55
C ARG A 2 -0.53 -11.01 -10.84
N LEU A 3 -0.63 -10.79 -9.53
CA LEU A 3 -1.78 -11.17 -8.72
C LEU A 3 -2.28 -9.96 -7.93
N PRO A 4 -3.38 -9.30 -8.36
CA PRO A 4 -3.99 -8.24 -7.57
C PRO A 4 -4.67 -8.87 -6.34
N VAL A 5 -4.49 -8.24 -5.19
CA VAL A 5 -5.09 -8.68 -3.91
C VAL A 5 -5.71 -7.47 -3.23
N VAL A 6 -6.92 -7.65 -2.69
CA VAL A 6 -7.58 -6.67 -1.81
C VAL A 6 -7.68 -7.30 -0.42
N LEU A 7 -6.99 -6.70 0.57
CA LEU A 7 -7.16 -7.07 1.97
C LEU A 7 -8.33 -6.26 2.53
N TYR A 8 -9.51 -6.88 2.55
CA TYR A 8 -10.73 -6.22 2.97
C TYR A 8 -10.90 -6.32 4.50
N CYS A 9 -10.89 -5.17 5.18
CA CYS A 9 -10.97 -5.06 6.64
C CYS A 9 -12.22 -4.29 7.07
N ASP A 10 -13.31 -4.48 6.32
CA ASP A 10 -14.58 -3.79 6.48
C ASP A 10 -14.53 -2.30 6.11
N THR A 11 -15.62 -1.57 6.35
CA THR A 11 -15.74 -0.16 5.99
C THR A 11 -16.37 0.64 7.11
N ASN A 12 -15.99 1.91 7.23
CA ASN A 12 -16.67 2.87 8.12
C ASN A 12 -17.64 3.77 7.34
N ASN A 13 -17.83 3.52 6.04
CA ASN A 13 -18.74 4.32 5.22
C ASN A 13 -20.19 3.85 5.41
N GLU A 14 -20.98 4.67 6.07
CA GLU A 14 -22.39 4.40 6.37
C GLU A 14 -23.25 4.29 5.09
N GLU A 15 -22.87 4.94 3.99
CA GLU A 15 -23.57 4.81 2.70
C GLU A 15 -23.48 3.38 2.16
N TYR A 16 -22.31 2.75 2.30
CA TYR A 16 -22.11 1.35 1.90
C TYR A 16 -22.86 0.38 2.82
N HIS A 17 -23.06 0.73 4.10
CA HIS A 17 -23.88 -0.09 4.99
C HIS A 17 -25.37 -0.03 4.64
N ALA A 18 -25.83 1.08 4.09
CA ALA A 18 -27.21 1.25 3.62
C ALA A 18 -27.44 0.70 2.22
N ASP A 19 -26.40 0.58 1.38
CA ASP A 19 -26.52 0.14 0.00
C ASP A 19 -26.88 -1.36 -0.09
N PRO A 20 -28.04 -1.76 -0.66
CA PRO A 20 -28.41 -3.16 -0.83
C PRO A 20 -27.49 -3.93 -1.79
N PHE A 21 -26.74 -3.24 -2.65
CA PHE A 21 -25.80 -3.85 -3.59
C PHE A 21 -24.38 -3.96 -3.03
N TYR A 22 -24.14 -3.50 -1.80
CA TYR A 22 -22.83 -3.64 -1.18
C TYR A 22 -22.44 -5.10 -0.98
N ILE A 23 -21.34 -5.50 -1.63
CA ILE A 23 -20.81 -6.87 -1.60
C ILE A 23 -19.91 -7.13 -0.38
N GLY A 24 -19.54 -6.09 0.35
CA GLY A 24 -18.68 -6.18 1.53
C GLY A 24 -19.46 -6.53 2.80
N LEU A 25 -18.73 -6.82 3.87
CA LEU A 25 -19.32 -7.05 5.18
C LEU A 25 -19.92 -5.75 5.71
N ARG A 26 -21.16 -5.83 6.23
CA ARG A 26 -21.90 -4.71 6.83
C ARG A 26 -21.51 -4.53 8.31
N GLN A 27 -20.23 -4.30 8.55
CA GLN A 27 -19.68 -4.02 9.88
C GLN A 27 -18.63 -2.91 9.79
N LYS A 28 -18.35 -2.27 10.93
CA LYS A 28 -17.32 -1.22 11.02
C LYS A 28 -15.93 -1.82 10.95
N CYS A 29 -14.98 -1.03 10.46
CA CYS A 29 -13.58 -1.42 10.35
C CYS A 29 -13.02 -1.87 11.69
N GLY A 30 -12.50 -3.10 11.73
CA GLY A 30 -11.73 -3.61 12.85
C GLY A 30 -10.32 -3.03 12.83
N CYS A 31 -10.10 -1.92 13.54
CA CYS A 31 -8.76 -1.36 13.73
C CYS A 31 -7.98 -2.09 14.83
N GLY A 32 -6.65 -2.13 14.69
CA GLY A 32 -5.73 -2.65 15.70
C GLY A 32 -5.24 -4.07 15.45
N GLU A 33 -5.10 -4.86 16.51
CA GLU A 33 -4.38 -6.14 16.52
C GLU A 33 -4.87 -7.15 15.45
N LYS A 34 -6.18 -7.21 15.20
CA LYS A 34 -6.75 -8.13 14.19
C LYS A 34 -6.30 -7.79 12.77
N PHE A 35 -6.18 -6.49 12.46
CA PHE A 35 -5.70 -6.02 11.16
C PHE A 35 -4.23 -6.40 10.97
N GLU A 36 -3.41 -6.14 11.99
CA GLU A 36 -1.98 -6.47 11.97
C GLU A 36 -1.77 -7.99 11.78
N GLN A 37 -2.51 -8.82 12.52
CA GLN A 37 -2.47 -10.28 12.36
C GLN A 37 -2.86 -10.72 10.94
N LEU A 38 -3.88 -10.11 10.34
CA LEU A 38 -4.29 -10.42 8.97
C LEU A 38 -3.17 -10.11 7.97
N VAL A 39 -2.54 -8.93 8.10
CA VAL A 39 -1.42 -8.53 7.24
C VAL A 39 -0.26 -9.50 7.41
N ASP A 40 0.12 -9.84 8.64
CA ASP A 40 1.20 -10.77 8.93
C ASP A 40 0.96 -12.16 8.32
N VAL A 41 -0.24 -12.70 8.49
CA VAL A 41 -0.62 -14.00 7.91
C VAL A 41 -0.53 -13.94 6.39
N PHE A 42 -1.06 -12.88 5.77
CA PHE A 42 -1.01 -12.72 4.32
C PHE A 42 0.43 -12.66 3.79
N MET A 43 1.30 -11.85 4.42
CA MET A 43 2.70 -11.70 3.99
C MET A 43 3.47 -13.01 4.15
N ASN A 44 3.28 -13.72 5.26
CA ASN A 44 3.91 -15.01 5.50
C ASN A 44 3.42 -16.09 4.53
N ALA A 45 2.11 -16.17 4.27
CA ALA A 45 1.53 -17.12 3.33
C ALA A 45 1.99 -16.85 1.89
N SER A 46 2.03 -15.58 1.48
CA SER A 46 2.52 -15.15 0.17
C SER A 46 3.99 -15.52 -0.01
N LYS A 47 4.82 -15.27 1.00
CA LYS A 47 6.23 -15.67 0.99
C LYS A 47 6.39 -17.19 0.93
N ALA A 48 5.63 -17.95 1.70
CA ALA A 48 5.71 -19.42 1.68
C ALA A 48 5.29 -20.00 0.32
N LYS A 49 4.29 -19.40 -0.33
CA LYS A 49 3.76 -19.86 -1.61
C LYS A 49 4.60 -19.45 -2.82
N TYR A 50 5.18 -18.25 -2.80
CA TYR A 50 5.80 -17.63 -3.98
C TYR A 50 7.26 -17.18 -3.78
N GLY A 51 7.79 -17.18 -2.55
CA GLY A 51 9.07 -16.56 -2.18
C GLY A 51 10.31 -17.45 -2.32
N GLY A 52 10.29 -18.47 -3.18
CA GLY A 52 11.35 -19.47 -3.34
C GLY A 52 12.66 -19.01 -3.99
N GLU A 53 12.78 -17.78 -4.48
CA GLU A 53 13.98 -17.35 -5.25
C GLU A 53 14.56 -15.97 -4.88
N TYR A 54 13.96 -15.21 -3.95
CA TYR A 54 14.46 -13.87 -3.58
C TYR A 54 14.27 -13.59 -2.10
N GLN A 55 15.31 -13.78 -1.29
CA GLN A 55 15.29 -13.43 0.12
C GLN A 55 16.38 -12.40 0.45
N ASN A 56 15.94 -11.23 0.92
CA ASN A 56 16.15 -10.82 2.31
C ASN A 56 15.07 -9.78 2.73
N LYS A 57 14.14 -10.20 3.61
CA LYS A 57 13.12 -9.43 4.35
C LYS A 57 11.76 -8.98 3.77
N LEU A 58 11.39 -9.34 2.53
CA LEU A 58 10.15 -8.98 1.77
C LEU A 58 10.45 -7.85 0.77
N CYS A 59 10.35 -8.17 -0.53
CA CYS A 59 10.43 -7.18 -1.60
C CYS A 59 9.06 -6.47 -1.70
N THR A 60 8.84 -5.51 -0.79
CA THR A 60 7.64 -4.68 -0.75
C THR A 60 8.03 -3.21 -0.81
N PHE A 61 7.20 -2.39 -1.44
CA PHE A 61 7.28 -0.94 -1.45
C PHE A 61 5.86 -0.37 -1.41
N ASN A 62 5.71 0.87 -0.99
CA ASN A 62 4.44 1.59 -1.01
C ASN A 62 4.52 2.72 -2.04
N ASP A 63 3.77 2.57 -3.13
CA ASP A 63 3.69 3.52 -4.25
C ASP A 63 3.30 4.94 -3.78
N ASP A 64 2.26 5.05 -2.93
CA ASP A 64 1.75 6.34 -2.43
C ASP A 64 2.81 7.15 -1.68
N THR A 65 3.80 6.47 -1.07
CA THR A 65 4.88 7.12 -0.32
C THR A 65 6.16 7.22 -1.13
N GLN A 66 6.71 6.08 -1.57
CA GLN A 66 8.06 5.99 -2.12
C GLN A 66 8.11 6.45 -3.57
N ASP A 67 7.13 6.08 -4.38
CA ASP A 67 7.09 6.46 -5.80
C ASP A 67 6.64 7.91 -5.93
N THR A 68 5.67 8.36 -5.13
CA THR A 68 5.33 9.78 -5.02
C THR A 68 6.54 10.64 -4.63
N ALA A 69 7.30 10.22 -3.61
CA ALA A 69 8.51 10.95 -3.21
C ALA A 69 9.56 10.96 -4.34
N SER A 70 9.73 9.83 -5.04
CA SER A 70 10.63 9.73 -6.18
C SER A 70 10.23 10.67 -7.33
N ALA A 71 8.94 10.74 -7.65
CA ALA A 71 8.42 11.61 -8.70
C ALA A 71 8.62 13.10 -8.36
N VAL A 72 8.31 13.49 -7.12
CA VAL A 72 8.54 14.87 -6.63
C VAL A 72 10.03 15.21 -6.69
N PHE A 73 10.88 14.30 -6.20
CA PHE A 73 12.32 14.51 -6.21
C PHE A 73 12.89 14.62 -7.63
N GLY A 74 12.41 13.81 -8.56
CA GLY A 74 12.75 13.93 -9.99
C GLY A 74 12.35 15.29 -10.57
N GLY A 75 11.20 15.82 -10.18
CA GLY A 75 10.77 17.18 -10.55
C GLY A 75 11.70 18.26 -10.01
N LEU A 76 12.15 18.15 -8.76
CA LEU A 76 13.11 19.07 -8.16
C LEU A 76 14.45 19.04 -8.90
N LEU A 77 14.99 17.85 -9.18
CA LEU A 77 16.22 17.68 -9.96
C LEU A 77 16.13 18.29 -11.36
N ALA A 78 14.97 18.18 -12.01
CA ALA A 78 14.74 18.80 -13.31
C ALA A 78 14.65 20.34 -13.25
N ALA A 79 14.21 20.89 -12.12
CA ALA A 79 14.08 22.33 -11.92
C ALA A 79 15.38 23.03 -11.49
N GLU A 80 16.31 22.31 -10.86
CA GLU A 80 17.63 22.80 -10.40
C GLU A 80 18.42 23.59 -11.47
N PRO A 81 18.64 23.08 -12.70
CA PRO A 81 19.36 23.84 -13.73
C PRO A 81 18.59 25.07 -14.24
N LEU A 82 17.28 25.13 -14.03
CA LEU A 82 16.43 26.27 -14.42
C LEU A 82 16.37 27.36 -13.34
N SER A 83 16.46 26.96 -12.07
CA SER A 83 16.37 27.86 -10.93
C SER A 83 17.72 28.52 -10.61
N GLY A 84 18.84 27.87 -10.98
CA GLY A 84 20.19 28.30 -10.62
C GLY A 84 20.50 28.17 -9.13
N LYS A 85 19.65 27.48 -8.37
CA LYS A 85 19.82 27.19 -6.93
C LYS A 85 19.97 25.69 -6.72
N SER A 86 20.91 25.30 -5.88
CA SER A 86 21.11 23.88 -5.55
C SER A 86 19.95 23.36 -4.71
N ILE A 87 19.59 22.09 -4.87
CA ILE A 87 18.58 21.44 -4.02
C ILE A 87 19.07 21.31 -2.56
N SER A 88 20.39 21.38 -2.34
CA SER A 88 20.98 21.34 -1.00
C SER A 88 21.09 22.71 -0.31
N GLU A 89 20.75 23.81 -1.00
CA GLU A 89 20.73 25.18 -0.45
C GLU A 89 19.38 25.51 0.22
#